data_AF-A0A7V9SZR3-F1
#
_entry.id   AF-A0A7V9SZR3-F1
#
_cell.length_a   1.000
_cell.length_b   1.000
_cell.length_c   1.000
_cell.angle_alpha   90.00
_cell.angle_beta   90.00
_cell.angle_gamma   90.00
#
_symmetry.space_group_name_H-M   'P 1'
#
loop_
_entity.id
_entity.type
_entity.pdbx_description
1 polymer ?
#
loop_
_entity_poly.entity_id
_entity_poly.type
_entity_poly.pdbx_seq_one_letter_code
_entity_poly.pdbx_strand_id
1 'polypeptide(L)'
;MVTPFDENLDLDLDVTVTLARWLVDHGSDGLVVAGTTGEGATLTDAEKLDLWRAVSEAVTVPVIAGTGSNDTAHTVELTRAAAGTGAAAALVVTPYYNRPSQAGIEGHVRAVAATSDLPLVLYDVPGRTGRRLAPDTLLRLAREVPSVVAVKDAAGDLPSSARVAAQAPDGFDVYSGDDSLTLPLLAVGAVGVVG
;
A
#
# COMPACT_ATOMS: atom_id res chain seq x y z
N MET A 1 -0.25 -4.83 -9.05
CA MET A 1 -1.00 -5.39 -10.20
C MET A 1 -1.58 -4.26 -11.05
N VAL A 2 -1.49 -4.35 -12.38
CA VAL A 2 -2.17 -3.43 -13.30
C VAL A 2 -3.68 -3.63 -13.26
N THR A 3 -4.45 -2.67 -13.78
CA THR A 3 -5.90 -2.76 -13.88
C THR A 3 -6.30 -2.92 -15.36
N PRO A 4 -6.75 -4.10 -15.80
CA PRO A 4 -7.29 -4.30 -17.13
C PRO A 4 -8.56 -3.48 -17.40
N PHE A 5 -8.62 -2.88 -18.59
CA PHE A 5 -9.78 -2.18 -19.12
C PHE A 5 -10.12 -2.72 -20.51
N ASP A 6 -11.39 -2.67 -20.88
CA ASP A 6 -11.87 -3.03 -22.21
C ASP A 6 -11.66 -1.89 -23.23
N GLU A 7 -12.13 -2.08 -24.46
CA GLU A 7 -12.03 -1.08 -25.53
C GLU A 7 -12.86 0.19 -25.28
N ASN A 8 -13.83 0.14 -24.35
CA ASN A 8 -14.66 1.26 -23.93
C ASN A 8 -14.11 1.99 -22.70
N LEU A 9 -12.97 1.53 -22.17
CA LEU A 9 -12.35 2.00 -20.92
C LEU A 9 -13.15 1.63 -19.66
N ASP A 10 -14.03 0.65 -19.76
CA ASP A 10 -14.69 0.06 -18.59
C ASP A 10 -13.78 -1.02 -17.97
N LEU A 11 -13.94 -1.27 -16.66
CA LEU A 11 -13.18 -2.32 -15.98
C LEU A 11 -13.43 -3.70 -16.59
N ASP A 12 -12.35 -4.39 -16.95
CA ASP A 12 -12.40 -5.79 -17.37
C ASP A 12 -12.08 -6.71 -16.18
N LEU A 13 -13.12 -7.06 -15.42
CA LEU A 13 -12.98 -7.91 -14.22
C LEU A 13 -12.60 -9.36 -14.55
N ASP A 14 -13.03 -9.89 -15.70
CA ASP A 14 -12.70 -11.26 -16.12
C ASP A 14 -11.20 -11.39 -16.43
N VAL A 15 -10.65 -10.42 -17.17
CA VAL A 15 -9.21 -10.33 -17.41
C VAL A 15 -8.45 -10.04 -16.12
N THR A 16 -8.99 -9.19 -15.24
CA THR A 16 -8.40 -8.91 -13.92
C THR A 16 -8.23 -10.19 -13.10
N VAL A 17 -9.28 -11.01 -12.99
CA VAL A 17 -9.26 -12.28 -12.26
C VAL A 17 -8.29 -13.29 -12.90
N THR A 18 -8.29 -13.35 -14.24
CA THR A 18 -7.36 -14.20 -14.99
C THR A 18 -5.90 -13.81 -14.70
N LEU A 19 -5.59 -12.51 -14.74
CA LEU A 19 -4.26 -12.00 -14.44
C LEU A 19 -3.87 -12.27 -12.98
N ALA A 20 -4.77 -12.04 -12.03
CA ALA A 20 -4.50 -12.27 -10.61
C ALA A 20 -4.11 -13.73 -10.33
N ARG A 21 -4.88 -14.70 -10.87
CA ARG A 21 -4.56 -16.12 -10.74
C ARG A 21 -3.23 -16.46 -11.41
N TRP A 22 -3.00 -15.95 -12.61
CA TRP A 22 -1.74 -16.16 -13.31
C TRP A 22 -0.54 -15.68 -12.48
N LEU A 23 -0.62 -14.48 -11.88
CA LEU A 23 0.47 -13.94 -11.04
C LEU A 23 0.75 -14.82 -9.82
N VAL A 24 -0.29 -15.34 -9.17
CA VAL A 24 -0.17 -16.24 -8.01
C VAL A 24 0.42 -17.58 -8.42
N ASP A 25 -0.07 -18.17 -9.51
CA ASP A 25 0.44 -19.44 -10.05
C ASP A 25 1.92 -19.36 -10.47
N HIS A 26 2.41 -18.15 -10.76
CA HIS A 26 3.81 -17.87 -11.11
C HIS A 26 4.65 -17.35 -9.94
N GLY A 27 4.16 -17.49 -8.69
CA GLY A 27 4.96 -17.31 -7.48
C GLY A 27 4.81 -15.95 -6.80
N SER A 28 3.76 -15.18 -7.09
CA SER A 28 3.48 -13.96 -6.31
C SER A 28 2.89 -14.34 -4.94
N ASP A 29 3.56 -13.96 -3.85
CA ASP A 29 3.13 -14.23 -2.46
C ASP A 29 1.95 -13.36 -1.99
N GLY A 30 1.60 -12.32 -2.75
CA GLY A 30 0.52 -11.39 -2.44
C GLY A 30 0.28 -10.41 -3.60
N LEU A 31 -0.86 -9.75 -3.61
CA LEU A 31 -1.25 -8.82 -4.68
C LEU A 31 -1.63 -7.45 -4.13
N VAL A 32 -0.97 -6.40 -4.63
CA VAL A 32 -1.41 -5.01 -4.41
C VAL A 32 -2.31 -4.57 -5.57
N VAL A 33 -3.55 -4.18 -5.25
CA VAL A 33 -4.61 -3.86 -6.21
C VAL A 33 -5.07 -2.42 -6.05
N ALA A 34 -5.30 -1.71 -7.16
CA ALA A 34 -5.58 -0.28 -7.19
C ALA A 34 -4.49 0.59 -6.51
N GLY A 35 -3.24 0.12 -6.52
CA GLY A 35 -2.07 0.95 -6.19
C GLY A 35 -1.72 1.93 -7.32
N THR A 36 -0.52 2.52 -7.29
CA THR A 36 -0.09 3.45 -8.37
C THR A 36 -0.03 2.76 -9.74
N THR A 37 0.57 1.57 -9.81
CA THR A 37 0.68 0.78 -11.06
C THR A 37 -0.67 0.27 -11.56
N GLY A 38 -1.65 0.10 -10.66
CA GLY A 38 -3.03 -0.24 -11.00
C GLY A 38 -3.91 0.99 -11.21
N GLU A 39 -3.32 2.16 -11.46
CA GLU A 39 -4.02 3.39 -11.81
C GLU A 39 -5.07 3.82 -10.76
N GLY A 40 -4.84 3.55 -9.47
CA GLY A 40 -5.81 3.87 -8.40
C GLY A 40 -6.21 5.35 -8.28
N ALA A 41 -5.48 6.26 -8.92
CA ALA A 41 -5.82 7.68 -8.98
C ALA A 41 -6.91 8.03 -10.00
N THR A 42 -7.18 7.17 -10.99
CA THR A 42 -8.20 7.38 -12.03
C THR A 42 -9.43 6.50 -11.85
N LEU A 43 -9.38 5.54 -10.94
CA LEU A 43 -10.52 4.70 -10.58
C LEU A 43 -11.47 5.41 -9.60
N THR A 44 -12.76 5.27 -9.85
CA THR A 44 -13.81 5.57 -8.88
C THR A 44 -13.77 4.63 -7.68
N ASP A 45 -14.39 5.03 -6.57
CA ASP A 45 -14.45 4.17 -5.39
C ASP A 45 -15.25 2.88 -5.64
N ALA A 46 -16.28 2.93 -6.48
CA ALA A 46 -17.04 1.74 -6.85
C ALA A 46 -16.17 0.73 -7.61
N GLU A 47 -15.42 1.20 -8.62
CA GLU A 47 -14.47 0.38 -9.38
C GLU A 47 -13.40 -0.25 -8.49
N LYS A 48 -12.86 0.52 -7.52
CA LYS A 48 -11.91 -0.03 -6.53
C LYS A 48 -12.51 -1.15 -5.70
N LEU A 49 -13.74 -0.96 -5.20
CA LEU A 49 -14.42 -1.96 -4.39
C LEU A 49 -14.70 -3.24 -5.20
N ASP A 50 -15.10 -3.11 -6.46
CA ASP A 50 -15.32 -4.25 -7.36
C ASP A 50 -14.02 -5.00 -7.66
N LEU A 51 -12.93 -4.29 -7.94
CA LEU A 51 -11.60 -4.89 -8.14
C LEU A 51 -11.12 -5.64 -6.90
N TRP A 52 -11.17 -5.02 -5.71
CA TRP A 52 -10.71 -5.68 -4.50
C TRP A 52 -11.51 -6.93 -4.17
N ARG A 53 -12.84 -6.86 -4.35
CA ARG A 53 -13.71 -8.01 -4.13
C ARG A 53 -13.41 -9.14 -5.12
N ALA A 54 -13.41 -8.83 -6.41
CA ALA A 54 -13.16 -9.82 -7.46
C ALA A 54 -11.80 -10.52 -7.31
N VAL A 55 -10.74 -9.76 -6.99
CA VAL A 55 -9.40 -10.33 -6.81
C VAL A 55 -9.31 -11.13 -5.51
N SER A 56 -9.84 -10.62 -4.39
CA SER A 56 -9.79 -11.33 -3.10
C SER A 56 -10.59 -12.63 -3.11
N GLU A 57 -11.69 -12.71 -3.85
CA GLU A 57 -12.46 -13.94 -4.04
C GLU A 57 -11.76 -14.93 -4.99
N ALA A 58 -10.92 -14.44 -5.90
CA ALA A 58 -10.29 -15.26 -6.94
C ALA A 58 -9.01 -15.97 -6.52
N VAL A 59 -8.31 -15.48 -5.48
CA VAL A 59 -6.99 -15.96 -5.05
C VAL A 59 -6.94 -16.28 -3.55
N THR A 60 -5.95 -17.07 -3.14
CA THR A 60 -5.76 -17.46 -1.73
C THR A 60 -4.64 -16.69 -1.03
N VAL A 61 -3.82 -15.94 -1.78
CA VAL A 61 -2.77 -15.09 -1.22
C VAL A 61 -3.35 -13.77 -0.69
N PRO A 62 -2.66 -13.07 0.24
CA PRO A 62 -3.10 -11.77 0.71
C PRO A 62 -3.29 -10.75 -0.42
N VAL A 63 -4.47 -10.14 -0.47
CA VAL A 63 -4.75 -8.98 -1.33
C VAL A 63 -4.68 -7.71 -0.50
N ILE A 64 -3.84 -6.77 -0.92
CA ILE A 64 -3.64 -5.48 -0.27
C ILE A 64 -4.33 -4.39 -1.10
N ALA A 65 -5.34 -3.75 -0.52
CA ALA A 65 -6.14 -2.73 -1.16
C ALA A 65 -5.44 -1.36 -1.16
N GLY A 66 -5.25 -0.74 -2.32
CA GLY A 66 -4.73 0.62 -2.45
C GLY A 66 -5.78 1.68 -2.08
N THR A 67 -5.91 2.00 -0.79
CA THR A 67 -6.94 2.92 -0.29
C THR A 67 -6.47 4.35 -0.09
N GLY A 68 -5.15 4.58 -0.01
CA GLY A 68 -4.58 5.89 0.32
C GLY A 68 -4.88 6.98 -0.72
N SER A 69 -5.33 8.13 -0.24
CA SER A 69 -5.45 9.37 -1.03
C SER A 69 -4.80 10.54 -0.31
N ASN A 70 -4.87 11.74 -0.89
CA ASN A 70 -4.41 12.96 -0.22
C ASN A 70 -5.47 13.60 0.68
N ASP A 71 -6.67 13.03 0.74
CA ASP A 71 -7.76 13.43 1.62
C ASP A 71 -7.93 12.38 2.72
N THR A 72 -7.74 12.81 3.97
CA THR A 72 -7.87 11.94 5.14
C THR A 72 -9.27 11.38 5.30
N ALA A 73 -10.32 12.19 5.08
CA ALA A 73 -11.70 11.72 5.25
C ALA A 73 -12.02 10.64 4.21
N HIS A 74 -11.64 10.89 2.95
CA HIS A 74 -11.79 9.92 1.88
C HIS A 74 -11.01 8.62 2.14
N THR A 75 -9.76 8.72 2.58
CA THR A 75 -8.95 7.54 2.90
C THR A 75 -9.55 6.72 4.04
N VAL A 76 -10.10 7.39 5.07
CA VAL A 76 -10.80 6.74 6.20
C VAL A 76 -12.04 5.99 5.74
N GLU A 77 -12.86 6.60 4.88
CA GLU A 77 -14.07 6.00 4.34
C GLU A 77 -13.76 4.80 3.44
N LEU A 78 -12.81 4.97 2.51
CA LEU A 78 -12.44 3.94 1.56
C LEU A 78 -11.74 2.76 2.23
N THR A 79 -10.90 3.01 3.25
CA THR A 79 -10.27 1.93 4.05
C THR A 79 -11.29 1.15 4.87
N ARG A 80 -12.34 1.82 5.38
CA ARG A 80 -13.45 1.13 6.05
C ARG A 80 -14.22 0.23 5.08
N ALA A 81 -14.50 0.73 3.87
CA ALA A 81 -15.20 -0.03 2.85
C ALA A 81 -14.36 -1.23 2.35
N ALA A 82 -13.04 -1.06 2.22
CA ALA A 82 -12.12 -2.14 1.84
C ALA A 82 -12.12 -3.33 2.82
N ALA A 83 -12.39 -3.11 4.10
CA ALA A 83 -12.52 -4.20 5.07
C ALA A 83 -13.67 -5.19 4.71
N GLY A 84 -14.65 -4.75 3.93
CA GLY A 84 -15.77 -5.57 3.46
C GLY A 84 -15.57 -6.27 2.12
N THR A 85 -14.37 -6.19 1.51
CA THR A 85 -14.09 -6.79 0.19
C THR A 85 -13.26 -8.07 0.25
N GLY A 86 -12.85 -8.50 1.45
CA GLY A 86 -11.93 -9.63 1.64
C GLY A 86 -10.44 -9.24 1.56
N ALA A 87 -10.13 -7.95 1.41
CA ALA A 87 -8.75 -7.46 1.48
C ALA A 87 -8.11 -7.83 2.83
N ALA A 88 -6.85 -8.25 2.79
CA ALA A 88 -6.06 -8.66 3.96
C ALA A 88 -5.34 -7.47 4.62
N ALA A 89 -5.09 -6.39 3.88
CA ALA A 89 -4.48 -5.16 4.36
C ALA A 89 -4.86 -3.97 3.46
N ALA A 90 -4.56 -2.76 3.90
CA ALA A 90 -4.65 -1.53 3.11
C ALA A 90 -3.27 -0.90 2.88
N LEU A 91 -2.97 -0.54 1.64
CA LEU A 91 -1.80 0.26 1.27
C LEU A 91 -2.17 1.75 1.33
N VAL A 92 -1.56 2.48 2.26
CA VAL A 92 -1.85 3.89 2.54
C VAL A 92 -0.66 4.75 2.13
N VAL A 93 -0.78 5.40 0.97
CA VAL A 93 0.22 6.36 0.48
C VAL A 93 0.21 7.65 1.31
N THR A 94 1.38 8.23 1.55
CA THR A 94 1.45 9.57 2.16
C THR A 94 0.68 10.60 1.32
N PRO A 95 -0.04 11.57 1.92
CA PRO A 95 -0.81 12.54 1.15
C PRO A 95 0.03 13.31 0.12
N TYR A 96 -0.35 13.18 -1.14
CA TYR A 96 0.28 13.82 -2.29
C TYR A 96 -0.36 15.18 -2.62
N TYR A 97 0.32 16.01 -3.41
CA TYR A 97 -0.10 17.35 -3.83
C TYR A 97 -0.14 18.40 -2.71
N ASN A 98 -0.87 18.17 -1.62
CA ASN A 98 -1.03 19.10 -0.49
C ASN A 98 0.19 19.16 0.45
N ARG A 99 1.08 18.16 0.40
CA ARG A 99 2.41 18.15 1.04
C ARG A 99 2.39 18.52 2.55
N PRO A 100 1.63 17.79 3.39
CA PRO A 100 1.51 18.09 4.81
C PRO A 100 2.84 18.02 5.57
N SER A 101 2.86 18.59 6.78
CA SER A 101 3.96 18.41 7.72
C SER A 101 4.03 16.96 8.22
N GLN A 102 5.11 16.58 8.90
CA GLN A 102 5.20 15.26 9.54
C GLN A 102 4.07 15.03 10.56
N ALA A 103 3.68 16.06 11.31
CA ALA A 103 2.53 15.98 12.22
C ALA A 103 1.21 15.76 11.46
N GLY A 104 1.07 16.33 10.26
CA GLY A 104 -0.09 16.10 9.40
C GLY A 104 -0.12 14.68 8.82
N ILE A 105 1.04 14.15 8.37
CA ILE A 105 1.15 12.75 7.91
C ILE A 105 0.82 11.78 9.05
N GLU A 106 1.35 12.02 10.24
CA GLU A 106 1.05 11.22 11.42
C GLU A 106 -0.44 11.26 11.80
N GLY A 107 -1.04 12.46 11.80
CA GLY A 107 -2.48 12.62 12.05
C GLY A 107 -3.33 11.89 11.02
N HIS A 108 -2.94 11.94 9.74
CA HIS A 108 -3.61 11.19 8.67
C HIS A 108 -3.55 9.67 8.94
N VAL A 109 -2.36 9.11 9.17
CA VAL A 109 -2.20 7.66 9.42
C VAL A 109 -3.01 7.22 10.64
N ARG A 110 -2.96 7.98 11.75
CA ARG A 110 -3.71 7.64 12.96
C ARG A 110 -5.22 7.69 12.76
N ALA A 111 -5.72 8.64 11.97
CA ALA A 111 -7.15 8.70 11.64
C ALA A 111 -7.57 7.48 10.81
N VAL A 112 -6.76 7.07 9.83
CA VAL A 112 -7.00 5.86 9.03
C VAL A 112 -6.94 4.61 9.90
N ALA A 113 -5.94 4.47 10.75
CA ALA A 113 -5.78 3.34 11.65
C ALA A 113 -6.94 3.16 12.65
N ALA A 114 -7.68 4.23 12.96
CA ALA A 114 -8.84 4.18 13.85
C ALA A 114 -10.15 3.76 13.14
N THR A 115 -10.14 3.54 11.82
CA THR A 115 -11.36 3.32 11.03
C THR A 115 -11.80 1.84 10.94
N SER A 116 -10.85 0.92 11.05
CA SER A 116 -11.05 -0.53 10.92
C SER A 116 -9.87 -1.30 11.52
N ASP A 117 -10.05 -2.61 11.71
CA ASP A 117 -9.00 -3.52 12.17
C ASP A 117 -8.06 -4.00 11.03
N LEU A 118 -8.22 -3.44 9.83
CA LEU A 118 -7.44 -3.84 8.66
C LEU A 118 -5.98 -3.40 8.86
N PRO A 119 -4.98 -4.30 8.74
CA PRO A 119 -3.58 -3.93 8.79
C PRO A 119 -3.22 -2.89 7.73
N LEU A 120 -2.37 -1.94 8.08
CA LEU A 120 -1.92 -0.85 7.24
C LEU A 120 -0.47 -1.08 6.82
N VAL A 121 -0.26 -1.04 5.50
CA VAL A 121 1.05 -0.91 4.87
C VAL A 121 1.21 0.56 4.48
N LEU A 122 2.11 1.28 5.14
CA LEU A 122 2.39 2.66 4.78
C LEU A 122 3.21 2.71 3.49
N TYR A 123 2.98 3.69 2.63
CA TYR A 123 3.70 3.82 1.37
C TYR A 123 4.42 5.17 1.27
N ASP A 124 5.75 5.12 1.45
CA ASP A 124 6.64 6.28 1.36
C ASP A 124 7.23 6.38 -0.06
N VAL A 125 6.73 7.34 -0.83
CA VAL A 125 7.13 7.58 -2.23
C VAL A 125 7.28 9.09 -2.51
N PRO A 126 8.28 9.75 -1.91
CA PRO A 126 8.47 11.20 -2.00
C PRO A 126 8.60 11.72 -3.43
N GLY A 127 9.09 10.90 -4.36
CA GLY A 127 9.14 11.24 -5.79
C GLY A 127 7.75 11.52 -6.41
N ARG A 128 6.67 10.96 -5.85
CA ARG A 128 5.28 11.20 -6.27
C ARG A 128 4.51 12.12 -5.34
N THR A 129 4.78 12.04 -4.04
CA THR A 129 3.99 12.74 -3.01
C THR A 129 4.55 14.13 -2.70
N GLY A 130 5.83 14.37 -3.02
CA GLY A 130 6.55 15.61 -2.72
C GLY A 130 6.91 15.76 -1.23
N ARG A 131 6.61 14.76 -0.40
CA ARG A 131 6.98 14.70 1.02
C ARG A 131 7.31 13.27 1.42
N ARG A 132 8.46 13.10 2.07
CA ARG A 132 8.87 11.84 2.66
C ARG A 132 8.12 11.60 3.97
N LEU A 133 7.77 10.36 4.27
CA LEU A 133 7.50 9.92 5.63
C LEU A 133 8.83 9.79 6.37
N ALA A 134 9.14 10.71 7.29
CA ALA A 134 10.46 10.71 7.94
C ALA A 134 10.67 9.43 8.77
N PRO A 135 11.90 8.87 8.85
CA PRO A 135 12.16 7.66 9.62
C PRO A 135 11.71 7.75 11.08
N ASP A 136 11.88 8.90 11.72
CA ASP A 136 11.44 9.10 13.11
C ASP A 136 9.91 9.04 13.25
N THR A 137 9.17 9.60 12.29
CA THR A 137 7.71 9.53 12.25
C THR A 137 7.24 8.10 11.99
N LEU A 138 7.88 7.41 11.04
CA LEU A 138 7.57 6.02 10.70
C LEU A 138 7.79 5.09 11.90
N LEU A 139 8.96 5.17 12.53
CA LEU A 139 9.29 4.35 13.70
C LEU A 139 8.38 4.64 14.90
N ARG A 140 7.94 5.89 15.07
CA ARG A 140 6.95 6.24 16.08
C ARG A 140 5.59 5.59 15.77
N LEU A 141 5.10 5.72 14.54
CA LEU A 141 3.85 5.08 14.09
C LEU A 141 3.89 3.56 14.26
N ALA A 142 4.98 2.91 13.83
CA ALA A 142 5.16 1.46 13.95
C ALA A 142 5.10 0.94 15.40
N ARG A 143 5.56 1.75 16.38
CA ARG A 143 5.54 1.37 17.80
C ARG A 143 4.22 1.68 18.49
N GLU A 144 3.55 2.75 18.08
CA GLU A 144 2.39 3.30 18.79
C GLU A 144 1.05 2.97 18.14
N VAL A 145 1.03 2.49 16.90
CA VAL A 145 -0.19 2.17 16.14
C VAL A 145 -0.13 0.69 15.75
N PRO A 146 -0.77 -0.22 16.51
CA PRO A 146 -0.64 -1.67 16.31
C PRO A 146 -1.08 -2.19 14.93
N SER A 147 -1.97 -1.47 14.25
CA SER A 147 -2.39 -1.82 12.88
C SER A 147 -1.39 -1.40 11.80
N VAL A 148 -0.38 -0.57 12.11
CA VAL A 148 0.70 -0.23 11.17
C VAL A 148 1.74 -1.35 11.20
N VAL A 149 1.69 -2.24 10.20
CA VAL A 149 2.47 -3.49 10.19
C VAL A 149 3.60 -3.49 9.18
N ALA A 150 3.62 -2.56 8.23
CA ALA A 150 4.69 -2.52 7.24
C ALA A 150 4.87 -1.13 6.59
N VAL A 151 5.98 -0.97 5.90
CA VAL A 151 6.19 0.10 4.91
C VAL A 151 6.57 -0.48 3.55
N LYS A 152 5.95 0.03 2.48
CA LYS A 152 6.48 0.00 1.12
C LYS A 152 7.40 1.21 0.96
N ASP A 153 8.71 0.98 0.96
CA ASP A 153 9.73 2.03 0.86
C ASP A 153 10.16 2.24 -0.60
N ALA A 154 9.69 3.34 -1.19
CA ALA A 154 10.13 3.85 -2.49
C ALA A 154 10.79 5.23 -2.34
N ALA A 155 11.48 5.47 -1.22
CA ALA A 155 12.15 6.74 -0.95
C ALA A 155 13.51 6.87 -1.63
N GLY A 156 14.11 5.76 -2.06
CA GLY A 156 15.43 5.76 -2.71
C GLY A 156 16.59 6.11 -1.78
N ASP A 157 16.40 5.98 -0.47
CA ASP A 157 17.34 6.40 0.57
C ASP A 157 17.75 5.21 1.45
N LEU A 158 18.67 4.40 0.92
CA LEU A 158 19.13 3.16 1.54
C LEU A 158 19.64 3.32 2.99
N PRO A 159 20.43 4.36 3.35
CA PRO A 159 20.82 4.59 4.74
C PRO A 159 19.62 4.76 5.69
N SER A 160 18.60 5.51 5.26
CA SER A 160 17.38 5.67 6.06
C SER A 160 16.57 4.39 6.15
N SER A 161 16.46 3.62 5.06
CA SER A 161 15.78 2.32 5.05
C SER A 161 16.48 1.31 5.98
N ALA A 162 17.82 1.26 5.95
CA ALA A 162 18.61 0.43 6.87
C ALA A 162 18.39 0.83 8.33
N ARG A 163 18.29 2.14 8.62
CA ARG A 163 17.95 2.63 9.96
C ARG A 163 16.56 2.18 10.39
N VAL A 164 15.57 2.24 9.51
CA VAL A 164 14.19 1.79 9.81
C VAL A 164 14.19 0.30 10.08
N ALA A 165 14.75 -0.51 9.18
CA ALA A 165 14.82 -1.98 9.34
C ALA A 165 15.52 -2.39 10.65
N ALA A 166 16.58 -1.68 11.06
CA ALA A 166 17.30 -1.97 12.29
C ALA A 166 16.61 -1.51 13.59
N GLN A 167 15.68 -0.55 13.52
CA GLN A 167 15.05 0.07 14.70
C GLN A 167 13.55 -0.18 14.81
N ALA A 168 12.94 -0.76 13.78
CA ALA A 168 11.53 -1.13 13.76
C ALA A 168 11.24 -2.16 14.87
N PRO A 169 10.04 -2.10 15.48
CA PRO A 169 9.63 -3.13 16.43
C PRO A 169 9.42 -4.47 15.72
N ASP A 170 9.45 -5.57 16.48
CA ASP A 170 9.09 -6.89 15.96
C ASP A 170 7.68 -6.86 15.34
N GLY A 171 7.52 -7.54 14.20
CA GLY A 171 6.27 -7.57 13.45
C GLY A 171 6.03 -6.37 12.53
N PHE A 172 7.01 -5.47 12.39
CA PHE A 172 6.98 -4.41 11.38
C PHE A 172 7.92 -4.74 10.21
N ASP A 173 7.34 -4.91 9.02
CA ASP A 173 8.07 -5.29 7.81
C ASP A 173 8.45 -4.09 6.92
N VAL A 174 9.62 -4.19 6.27
CA VAL A 174 10.05 -3.24 5.24
C VAL A 174 10.03 -3.94 3.88
N TYR A 175 9.24 -3.44 2.94
CA TYR A 175 9.20 -3.91 1.56
C TYR A 175 9.82 -2.88 0.64
N SER A 176 10.65 -3.33 -0.31
CA SER A 176 11.09 -2.48 -1.42
C SER A 176 9.90 -2.02 -2.26
N GLY A 177 9.82 -0.73 -2.55
CA GLY A 177 8.88 -0.15 -3.50
C GLY A 177 9.50 0.30 -4.82
N ASP A 178 10.79 0.02 -5.03
CA ASP A 178 11.55 0.30 -6.26
C ASP A 178 12.31 -0.97 -6.67
N ASP A 179 11.97 -1.55 -7.82
CA ASP A 179 12.57 -2.79 -8.29
C ASP A 179 14.10 -2.72 -8.38
N SER A 180 14.65 -1.57 -8.78
CA SER A 180 16.09 -1.37 -8.96
C SER A 180 16.87 -1.37 -7.63
N LEU A 181 16.18 -1.10 -6.52
CA LEU A 181 16.74 -1.06 -5.17
C LEU A 181 16.41 -2.28 -4.33
N THR A 182 15.69 -3.26 -4.89
CA THR A 182 15.27 -4.47 -4.17
C THR A 182 16.46 -5.22 -3.57
N LEU A 183 17.49 -5.56 -4.36
CA LEU A 183 18.65 -6.28 -3.84
C LEU A 183 19.37 -5.51 -2.71
N PRO A 184 19.72 -4.21 -2.87
CA PRO A 184 20.26 -3.41 -1.76
C PRO A 184 19.37 -3.37 -0.52
N LEU A 185 18.05 -3.26 -0.67
CA LEU A 185 17.12 -3.19 0.46
C LEU A 185 17.03 -4.52 1.22
N LEU A 186 16.99 -5.65 0.51
CA LEU A 186 17.05 -6.97 1.13
C LEU A 186 18.34 -7.15 1.96
N ALA A 187 19.47 -6.62 1.47
CA ALA A 187 20.76 -6.70 2.17
C ALA A 187 20.79 -5.93 3.50
N VAL A 188 19.87 -4.99 3.72
CA VAL A 188 19.79 -4.19 4.96
C VAL A 188 18.56 -4.50 5.81
N GLY A 189 17.84 -5.58 5.50
CA GLY A 189 16.74 -6.08 6.34
C GLY A 189 15.33 -5.87 5.79
N ALA A 190 15.16 -5.41 4.54
CA ALA A 190 13.86 -5.54 3.88
C ALA A 190 13.52 -7.02 3.68
N VAL A 191 12.22 -7.34 3.72
CA VAL A 191 11.73 -8.73 3.68
C VAL A 191 11.17 -9.14 2.32
N GLY A 192 11.02 -8.20 1.39
CA GLY A 192 10.48 -8.45 0.06
C GLY A 192 10.38 -7.20 -0.80
N VAL A 193 9.61 -7.30 -1.88
CA VAL A 193 9.36 -6.23 -2.84
C VAL A 193 7.87 -6.17 -3.18
N VAL A 194 7.38 -4.94 -3.38
CA VAL A 194 6.09 -4.67 -4.02
C VAL A 194 6.37 -3.97 -5.36
N GLY A 195 6.57 -4.79 -6.39
CA GLY A 195 6.74 -4.37 -7.79
C GLY A 195 5.45 -3.94 -8.48
#